data_AF-A0A934LP81-F1
#
_entry.id   AF-A0A934LP81-F1
#
_cell.length_a   1.000
_cell.length_b   1.000
_cell.length_c   1.000
_cell.angle_alpha   90.00
_cell.angle_beta   90.00
_cell.angle_gamma   90.00
#
_symmetry.space_group_name_H-M   'P 1'
#
loop_
_entity.id
_entity.type
_entity.pdbx_description
1 polymer ?
#
loop_
_entity_poly.entity_id
_entity_poly.type
_entity_poly.pdbx_seq_one_letter_code
_entity_poly.pdbx_strand_id
1 'polypeptide(L)'
;MLKGLLPSRINRRFTSVLLIGLLLLAGCNKNDDKKKNDSQDSDNLGLFEWDRSPDTIILRMDDQANYEPQAYFDNDIPLCTLWGDGRLVWVNLLSGRSEVLEARLTDDQIRGLIETIIRTGFYDWENDIVPPGTDNPVLQSLTLNLFDSSQTVERYSPWPANGFATLFDTCANLAETRASVLPTGGWMKAYEVEVDQNAKVIPWPRTAPFTLAELASSGTPRWIETPWAEFIWTNVTRESGSVQVREEGKAYLVSLQVPGISRDAPPAPES
;
A
#
# COMPACT_ATOMS: atom_id res chain seq x y z
N MET A 1 15.60 -35.19 -56.38
CA MET A 1 16.94 -34.59 -56.61
C MET A 1 17.51 -34.25 -55.25
N LEU A 2 18.30 -35.14 -54.65
CA LEU A 2 19.76 -35.34 -54.82
C LEU A 2 20.62 -34.29 -54.09
N LYS A 3 21.37 -34.81 -53.10
CA LYS A 3 22.74 -34.44 -52.67
C LYS A 3 22.91 -33.04 -52.06
N GLY A 4 23.63 -32.83 -50.97
CA GLY A 4 24.53 -33.71 -50.22
C GLY A 4 25.61 -32.90 -49.51
N LEU A 5 26.28 -33.56 -48.56
CA LEU A 5 27.70 -33.43 -48.23
C LEU A 5 28.18 -32.20 -47.40
N LEU A 6 28.32 -32.46 -46.09
CA LEU A 6 29.52 -32.20 -45.28
C LEU A 6 30.83 -32.39 -46.09
N PRO A 7 31.98 -31.73 -45.81
CA PRO A 7 32.74 -32.08 -44.59
C PRO A 7 33.81 -31.09 -44.06
N SER A 8 34.04 -31.15 -42.73
CA SER A 8 35.37 -31.25 -42.10
C SER A 8 36.36 -30.05 -42.18
N ARG A 9 37.41 -29.89 -41.37
CA ARG A 9 38.34 -30.81 -40.70
C ARG A 9 39.30 -29.93 -39.85
N ILE A 10 39.85 -30.50 -38.77
CA ILE A 10 41.28 -30.41 -38.34
C ILE A 10 41.81 -29.05 -37.84
N ASN A 11 42.74 -28.95 -36.88
CA ASN A 11 43.38 -29.77 -35.84
C ASN A 11 44.52 -28.88 -35.28
N ARG A 12 45.21 -29.37 -34.23
CA ARG A 12 46.56 -28.98 -33.78
C ARG A 12 46.71 -27.69 -32.95
N ARG A 13 47.62 -27.62 -31.97
CA ARG A 13 48.39 -28.56 -31.12
C ARG A 13 49.42 -27.66 -30.40
N PHE A 14 49.73 -27.97 -29.13
CA PHE A 14 50.98 -27.63 -28.43
C PHE A 14 51.14 -26.13 -28.08
N THR A 15 51.57 -25.72 -26.89
CA THR A 15 52.85 -26.10 -26.29
C THR A 15 52.83 -25.79 -24.78
N SER A 16 53.15 -26.79 -23.97
CA SER A 16 53.58 -26.62 -22.58
C SER A 16 54.94 -25.94 -22.55
N VAL A 17 55.12 -24.93 -21.70
CA VAL A 17 56.45 -24.58 -21.17
C VAL A 17 56.36 -24.54 -19.65
N LEU A 18 57.03 -25.54 -19.10
CA LEU A 18 57.45 -25.75 -17.73
C LEU A 18 58.51 -24.68 -17.37
N LEU A 19 58.34 -23.97 -16.26
CA LEU A 19 59.50 -23.41 -15.57
C LEU A 19 59.33 -23.58 -14.05
N ILE A 20 60.18 -24.46 -13.54
CA ILE A 20 60.37 -24.78 -12.12
C ILE A 20 61.24 -23.68 -11.52
N GLY A 21 60.78 -23.10 -10.42
CA GLY A 21 61.54 -22.18 -9.59
C GLY A 21 61.19 -22.38 -8.12
N LEU A 22 61.79 -23.40 -7.50
CA LEU A 22 61.82 -23.60 -6.05
C LEU A 22 62.73 -22.55 -5.41
N LEU A 23 62.18 -21.68 -4.57
CA LEU A 23 62.93 -20.94 -3.56
C LEU A 23 62.13 -20.98 -2.26
N LEU A 24 62.61 -21.82 -1.35
CA LEU A 24 62.22 -21.87 0.05
C LEU A 24 62.79 -20.63 0.74
N LEU A 25 61.93 -19.74 1.20
CA LEU A 25 62.22 -18.84 2.31
C LEU A 25 61.08 -18.97 3.32
N ALA A 26 61.35 -19.74 4.37
CA ALA A 26 60.62 -19.68 5.62
C ALA A 26 60.93 -18.31 6.25
N GLY A 27 59.96 -17.41 6.20
CA GLY A 27 59.94 -16.17 6.95
C GLY A 27 58.55 -16.03 7.57
N CYS A 28 58.42 -16.40 8.84
CA CYS A 28 57.26 -16.02 9.65
C CYS A 28 57.26 -14.50 9.77
N ASN A 29 56.52 -13.82 8.90
CA ASN A 29 56.14 -12.43 9.12
C ASN A 29 54.68 -12.40 9.56
N LYS A 30 54.49 -12.09 10.83
CA LYS A 30 53.18 -11.84 11.45
C LYS A 30 52.72 -10.46 10.96
N ASN A 31 52.11 -10.44 9.79
CA ASN A 31 51.41 -9.26 9.28
C ASN A 31 49.92 -9.44 9.54
N ASP A 32 49.38 -8.57 10.40
CA ASP A 32 47.96 -8.34 10.59
C ASP A 32 47.36 -7.76 9.30
N ASP A 33 47.09 -8.62 8.33
CA ASP A 33 46.34 -8.25 7.13
C ASP A 33 44.86 -8.17 7.48
N LYS A 34 44.43 -6.95 7.81
CA LYS A 34 43.05 -6.50 7.64
C LYS A 34 42.63 -6.85 6.21
N LYS A 35 41.89 -7.95 6.05
CA LYS A 35 41.03 -8.16 4.88
C LYS A 35 40.01 -7.01 4.86
N LYS A 36 40.35 -5.94 4.15
CA LYS A 36 39.34 -5.17 3.43
C LYS A 36 38.74 -6.14 2.43
N ASN A 37 37.59 -6.70 2.78
CA ASN A 37 36.68 -7.17 1.75
C ASN A 37 36.26 -5.92 0.98
N ASP A 38 36.81 -5.76 -0.22
CA ASP A 38 36.14 -5.03 -1.28
C ASP A 38 34.79 -5.71 -1.49
N SER A 39 33.76 -5.17 -0.84
CA SER A 39 32.38 -5.32 -1.27
C SER A 39 32.25 -4.54 -2.58
N GLN A 40 32.67 -5.18 -3.65
CA GLN A 40 32.55 -4.67 -5.00
C GLN A 40 31.10 -4.91 -5.47
N ASP A 41 30.37 -3.81 -5.67
CA ASP A 41 29.14 -3.69 -6.48
C ASP A 41 27.86 -4.42 -6.03
N SER A 42 27.34 -4.05 -4.85
CA SER A 42 25.88 -4.04 -4.61
C SER A 42 25.35 -2.71 -4.07
N ASP A 43 26.21 -1.69 -3.95
CA ASP A 43 25.95 -0.53 -3.06
C ASP A 43 25.48 0.74 -3.80
N ASN A 44 25.24 0.66 -5.12
CA ASN A 44 24.79 1.82 -5.91
C ASN A 44 23.26 1.92 -6.06
N LEU A 45 22.50 1.06 -5.38
CA LEU A 45 21.06 1.25 -5.16
C LEU A 45 20.78 2.03 -3.86
N GLY A 46 21.82 2.41 -3.08
CA GLY A 46 21.71 3.22 -1.86
C GLY A 46 21.48 4.72 -2.06
N LEU A 47 20.84 5.13 -3.16
CA LEU A 47 20.70 6.55 -3.55
C LEU A 47 19.36 7.17 -3.19
N PHE A 48 18.38 6.39 -2.73
CA PHE A 48 17.10 6.93 -2.26
C PHE A 48 16.98 6.80 -0.73
N GLU A 49 16.77 7.94 -0.09
CA GLU A 49 16.41 8.06 1.31
C GLU A 49 14.96 8.59 1.42
N TRP A 50 14.31 8.32 2.54
CA TRP A 50 12.99 8.86 2.85
C TRP A 50 12.98 9.47 4.25
N ASP A 51 12.06 10.41 4.47
CA ASP A 51 11.84 10.98 5.79
C ASP A 51 11.17 9.94 6.71
N ARG A 52 11.82 9.66 7.85
CA ARG A 52 11.42 8.64 8.82
C ARG A 52 10.39 9.14 9.84
N SER A 53 9.87 10.35 9.68
CA SER A 53 8.79 10.88 10.51
C SER A 53 7.54 9.96 10.46
N PRO A 54 6.88 9.69 11.59
CA PRO A 54 5.66 8.88 11.62
C PRO A 54 4.46 9.53 10.90
N ASP A 55 4.55 10.83 10.61
CA ASP A 55 3.53 11.60 9.90
C ASP A 55 3.82 11.73 8.40
N THR A 56 4.95 11.21 7.92
CA THR A 56 5.31 11.23 6.51
C THR A 56 4.81 9.98 5.82
N ILE A 57 4.04 10.12 4.75
CA ILE A 57 3.63 9.00 3.90
C ILE A 57 4.70 8.81 2.83
N ILE A 58 5.39 7.66 2.82
CA ILE A 58 6.38 7.31 1.78
C ILE A 58 5.66 6.83 0.53
N LEU A 59 4.67 5.95 0.70
CA LEU A 59 3.95 5.31 -0.39
C LEU A 59 2.46 5.29 -0.07
N ARG A 60 1.65 5.66 -1.05
CA ARG A 60 0.20 5.46 -1.02
C ARG A 60 -0.28 4.88 -2.34
N MET A 61 -0.99 3.76 -2.27
CA MET A 61 -1.73 3.18 -3.37
C MET A 61 -3.20 3.31 -3.08
N ASP A 62 -3.95 3.77 -4.06
CA ASP A 62 -5.32 4.18 -3.86
C ASP A 62 -6.21 3.87 -5.04
N ASP A 63 -7.51 3.70 -4.78
CA ASP A 63 -8.54 3.59 -5.80
C ASP A 63 -9.80 4.37 -5.41
N GLN A 64 -10.37 5.08 -6.39
CA GLN A 64 -11.56 5.92 -6.18
C GLN A 64 -12.58 5.68 -7.28
N ALA A 65 -13.81 5.36 -6.87
CA ALA A 65 -14.97 5.45 -7.75
C ALA A 65 -15.44 6.91 -7.83
N ASN A 66 -15.82 7.36 -9.02
CA ASN A 66 -16.15 8.77 -9.27
C ASN A 66 -17.59 9.17 -8.88
N TYR A 67 -18.46 8.21 -8.56
CA TYR A 67 -19.90 8.45 -8.42
C TYR A 67 -20.51 7.83 -7.17
N GLU A 68 -19.86 8.01 -6.02
CA GLU A 68 -20.32 7.48 -4.75
C GLU A 68 -20.90 8.57 -3.82
N PRO A 69 -21.85 8.24 -2.93
CA PRO A 69 -22.24 9.11 -1.83
C PRO A 69 -21.05 9.56 -0.97
N GLN A 70 -21.09 10.78 -0.44
CA GLN A 70 -20.01 11.35 0.40
C GLN A 70 -19.60 10.43 1.56
N ALA A 71 -20.54 9.70 2.15
CA ALA A 71 -20.25 8.77 3.24
C ALA A 71 -19.25 7.67 2.84
N TYR A 72 -19.21 7.26 1.57
CA TYR A 72 -18.26 6.26 1.09
C TYR A 72 -16.88 6.87 0.87
N PHE A 73 -16.80 8.09 0.31
CA PHE A 73 -15.54 8.83 0.25
C PHE A 73 -14.94 9.07 1.65
N ASP A 74 -15.78 9.43 2.63
CA ASP A 74 -15.33 9.64 3.99
C ASP A 74 -14.92 8.32 4.68
N ASN A 75 -15.46 7.17 4.29
CA ASN A 75 -15.05 5.86 4.79
C ASN A 75 -13.86 5.27 4.05
N ASP A 76 -13.36 5.95 3.03
CA ASP A 76 -12.39 5.38 2.13
C ASP A 76 -11.03 5.13 2.80
N ILE A 77 -10.45 3.98 2.51
CA ILE A 77 -9.19 3.51 3.09
C ILE A 77 -8.28 3.14 1.92
N PRO A 78 -7.13 3.83 1.77
CA PRO A 78 -6.21 3.52 0.70
C PRO A 78 -5.79 2.05 0.73
N LEU A 79 -5.71 1.44 -0.46
CA LEU A 79 -5.36 0.02 -0.61
C LEU A 79 -4.07 -0.34 0.12
N CYS A 80 -3.07 0.54 0.06
CA CYS A 80 -1.81 0.39 0.77
C CYS A 80 -1.23 1.77 1.13
N THR A 81 -0.91 1.99 2.41
CA THR A 81 -0.19 3.18 2.88
C THR A 81 1.00 2.76 3.73
N LEU A 82 2.18 3.24 3.36
CA LEU A 82 3.42 3.08 4.11
C LEU A 82 3.90 4.44 4.61
N TRP A 83 4.18 4.52 5.91
CA TRP A 83 4.65 5.71 6.61
C TRP A 83 6.17 5.69 6.83
N GLY A 84 6.74 6.86 7.09
CA GLY A 84 8.17 7.12 7.30
C GLY A 84 8.80 6.23 8.37
N ASP A 85 8.04 5.99 9.43
CA ASP A 85 8.41 5.17 10.59
C ASP A 85 8.21 3.66 10.37
N GLY A 86 7.98 3.23 9.12
CA GLY A 86 7.79 1.85 8.73
C GLY A 86 6.42 1.27 9.09
N ARG A 87 5.45 2.08 9.53
CA ARG A 87 4.06 1.61 9.68
C ARG A 87 3.47 1.34 8.30
N LEU A 88 3.05 0.10 8.08
CA LEU A 88 2.33 -0.31 6.89
C LEU A 88 0.86 -0.57 7.25
N VAL A 89 -0.06 0.00 6.49
CA VAL A 89 -1.50 -0.25 6.58
C VAL A 89 -2.00 -0.63 5.20
N TRP A 90 -2.78 -1.71 5.08
CA TRP A 90 -3.34 -2.12 3.80
C TRP A 90 -4.71 -2.77 3.94
N VAL A 91 -5.45 -2.77 2.85
CA VAL A 91 -6.75 -3.41 2.75
C VAL A 91 -6.58 -4.77 2.10
N ASN A 92 -7.02 -5.82 2.79
CA ASN A 92 -7.18 -7.15 2.24
C ASN A 92 -8.63 -7.32 1.74
N LEU A 93 -8.78 -7.41 0.43
CA LEU A 93 -10.06 -7.55 -0.25
C LEU A 93 -10.49 -9.02 -0.23
N LEU A 94 -11.49 -9.34 0.58
CA LEU A 94 -12.11 -10.67 0.66
C LEU A 94 -13.44 -10.65 -0.10
N SER A 95 -13.96 -11.82 -0.46
CA SER A 95 -15.27 -11.91 -1.12
C SER A 95 -16.37 -11.34 -0.22
N GLY A 96 -16.88 -10.16 -0.56
CA GLY A 96 -17.99 -9.51 0.14
C GLY A 96 -17.62 -8.69 1.38
N ARG A 97 -16.33 -8.52 1.69
CA ARG A 97 -15.86 -7.75 2.84
C ARG A 97 -14.42 -7.32 2.68
N SER A 98 -14.02 -6.28 3.41
CA SER A 98 -12.63 -5.88 3.55
C SER A 98 -12.11 -6.18 4.96
N GLU A 99 -10.80 -6.42 5.04
CA GLU A 99 -10.06 -6.40 6.29
C GLU A 99 -8.94 -5.39 6.19
N VAL A 100 -8.84 -4.52 7.19
CA VAL A 100 -7.74 -3.57 7.28
C VAL A 100 -6.70 -4.15 8.20
N LEU A 101 -5.48 -4.23 7.70
CA LEU A 101 -4.35 -4.85 8.38
C LEU A 101 -3.26 -3.81 8.60
N GLU A 102 -2.50 -3.99 9.67
CA GLU A 102 -1.32 -3.21 9.95
C GLU A 102 -0.10 -4.07 10.29
N ALA A 103 1.08 -3.53 10.00
CA ALA A 103 2.36 -4.14 10.32
C ALA A 103 3.46 -3.07 10.50
N ARG A 104 4.62 -3.51 10.98
CA ARG A 104 5.85 -2.73 11.03
C ARG A 104 6.88 -3.35 10.11
N LEU A 105 7.44 -2.53 9.24
CA LEU A 105 8.48 -2.91 8.29
C LEU A 105 9.85 -2.45 8.78
N THR A 106 10.86 -3.21 8.41
CA THR A 106 12.27 -2.84 8.54
C THR A 106 12.68 -1.92 7.40
N ASP A 107 13.74 -1.11 7.61
CA ASP A 107 14.34 -0.27 6.56
C ASP A 107 14.68 -1.09 5.29
N ASP A 108 15.13 -2.34 5.44
CA ASP A 108 15.46 -3.20 4.29
C ASP A 108 14.22 -3.62 3.50
N GLN A 109 13.10 -3.91 4.16
CA GLN A 109 11.83 -4.18 3.49
C GLN A 109 11.30 -2.96 2.74
N ILE A 110 11.38 -1.78 3.38
CA ILE A 110 10.98 -0.50 2.76
C ILE A 110 11.83 -0.23 1.53
N ARG A 111 13.16 -0.37 1.66
CA ARG A 111 14.11 -0.19 0.55
C ARG A 111 13.79 -1.14 -0.60
N GLY A 112 13.60 -2.43 -0.32
CA GLY A 112 13.28 -3.43 -1.35
C GLY A 112 11.94 -3.16 -2.07
N LEU A 113 10.94 -2.61 -1.37
CA LEU A 113 9.68 -2.19 -1.98
C LEU A 113 9.91 -1.00 -2.93
N ILE A 114 10.64 0.03 -2.49
CA ILE A 114 10.96 1.21 -3.31
C ILE A 114 11.72 0.79 -4.58
N GLU A 115 12.74 -0.06 -4.46
CA GLU A 115 13.46 -0.59 -5.63
C GLU A 115 12.55 -1.33 -6.60
N THR A 116 11.58 -2.07 -6.07
CA THR A 116 10.60 -2.80 -6.87
C THR A 116 9.69 -1.84 -7.64
N ILE A 117 9.22 -0.76 -7.00
CA ILE A 117 8.44 0.30 -7.66
C ILE A 117 9.25 0.94 -8.79
N ILE A 118 10.49 1.34 -8.51
CA ILE A 118 11.39 1.97 -9.50
C ILE A 118 11.63 1.04 -10.69
N ARG A 119 11.97 -0.22 -10.43
CA ARG A 119 12.23 -1.24 -11.47
C ARG A 119 11.00 -1.57 -12.32
N THR A 120 9.80 -1.29 -11.82
CA THR A 120 8.55 -1.46 -12.58
C THR A 120 8.37 -0.36 -13.65
N GLY A 121 9.24 0.66 -13.66
CA GLY A 121 9.18 1.80 -14.58
C GLY A 121 8.23 2.89 -14.10
N PHE A 122 7.98 2.98 -12.79
CA PHE A 122 7.03 3.94 -12.19
C PHE A 122 7.23 5.39 -12.67
N TYR A 123 8.48 5.83 -12.79
CA TYR A 123 8.81 7.19 -13.23
C TYR A 123 8.57 7.44 -14.73
N ASP A 124 8.42 6.38 -15.52
CA ASP A 124 8.08 6.46 -16.95
C ASP A 124 6.57 6.40 -17.19
N TRP A 125 5.78 6.17 -16.14
CA TRP A 125 4.32 6.14 -16.26
C TRP A 125 3.74 7.55 -16.31
N GLU A 126 2.85 7.76 -17.27
CA GLU A 126 2.10 9.01 -17.44
C GLU A 126 0.73 8.92 -16.75
N ASN A 127 0.12 10.07 -16.48
CA ASN A 127 -1.27 10.12 -16.04
C ASN A 127 -2.22 9.76 -17.18
N ASP A 128 -3.31 9.07 -16.83
CA ASP A 128 -4.36 8.65 -17.76
C ASP A 128 -5.72 8.82 -17.08
N ILE A 129 -6.09 10.09 -16.94
CA ILE A 129 -7.28 10.55 -16.21
C ILE A 129 -8.50 10.67 -17.12
N VAL A 130 -8.44 10.13 -18.34
CA VAL A 130 -9.59 10.06 -19.24
C VAL A 130 -10.31 8.74 -18.97
N PRO A 131 -11.57 8.76 -18.50
CA PRO A 131 -12.29 7.54 -18.18
C PRO A 131 -12.49 6.68 -19.45
N PRO A 132 -12.29 5.35 -19.38
CA PRO A 132 -12.42 4.46 -20.54
C PRO A 132 -13.86 4.29 -21.03
N GLY A 133 -14.83 4.90 -20.34
CA GLY A 133 -16.25 4.85 -20.66
C GLY A 133 -17.09 5.59 -19.62
N THR A 134 -18.41 5.38 -19.68
CA THR A 134 -19.38 6.01 -18.77
C THR A 134 -19.68 5.18 -17.52
N ASP A 135 -19.26 3.91 -17.48
CA ASP A 135 -19.65 2.97 -16.43
C ASP A 135 -18.67 3.05 -15.26
N ASN A 136 -19.07 3.83 -14.24
CA ASN A 136 -18.41 4.07 -12.94
C ASN A 136 -16.92 3.65 -12.90
N PRO A 137 -16.05 4.35 -13.65
CA PRO A 137 -14.67 3.95 -13.79
C PRO A 137 -13.93 4.26 -12.48
N VAL A 138 -13.06 3.34 -12.06
CA VAL A 138 -12.24 3.48 -10.86
C VAL A 138 -10.91 4.11 -11.23
N LEU A 139 -10.65 5.31 -10.73
CA LEU A 139 -9.37 5.99 -10.85
C LEU A 139 -8.41 5.41 -9.82
N GLN A 140 -7.27 4.88 -10.27
CA GLN A 140 -6.24 4.36 -9.39
C GLN A 140 -5.10 5.38 -9.29
N SER A 141 -4.49 5.50 -8.12
CA SER A 141 -3.34 6.38 -7.91
C SER A 141 -2.22 5.67 -7.16
N LEU A 142 -0.98 5.98 -7.54
CA LEU A 142 0.23 5.53 -6.88
C LEU A 142 1.11 6.76 -6.61
N THR A 143 1.30 7.08 -5.34
CA THR A 143 2.16 8.17 -4.87
C THR A 143 3.38 7.58 -4.19
N LEU A 144 4.57 8.06 -4.58
CA LEU A 144 5.85 7.78 -3.93
C LEU A 144 6.51 9.10 -3.53
N ASN A 145 6.78 9.26 -2.24
CA ASN A 145 7.47 10.40 -1.64
C ASN A 145 8.83 9.94 -1.11
N LEU A 146 9.89 10.44 -1.72
CA LEU A 146 11.28 10.33 -1.30
C LEU A 146 11.78 11.74 -0.91
N PHE A 147 12.91 11.85 -0.22
CA PHE A 147 13.35 13.11 0.41
C PHE A 147 13.28 14.37 -0.48
N ASP A 148 13.66 14.25 -1.75
CA ASP A 148 13.77 15.36 -2.70
C ASP A 148 12.75 15.28 -3.85
N SER A 149 11.91 14.26 -3.86
CA SER A 149 11.00 13.98 -4.97
C SER A 149 9.70 13.36 -4.50
N SER A 150 8.60 13.96 -4.93
CA SER A 150 7.26 13.38 -4.82
C SER A 150 6.75 13.16 -6.24
N GLN A 151 6.30 11.95 -6.53
CA GLN A 151 5.70 11.60 -7.81
C GLN A 151 4.38 10.88 -7.54
N THR A 152 3.34 11.33 -8.23
CA THR A 152 2.03 10.67 -8.24
C THR A 152 1.66 10.35 -9.67
N VAL A 153 1.22 9.11 -9.89
CA VAL A 153 0.66 8.66 -11.16
C VAL A 153 -0.80 8.29 -10.92
N GLU A 154 -1.72 8.88 -11.69
CA GLU A 154 -3.16 8.64 -11.62
C GLU A 154 -3.65 8.12 -12.97
N ARG A 155 -4.30 6.95 -12.97
CA ARG A 155 -4.75 6.28 -14.19
C ARG A 155 -5.99 5.46 -13.96
N TYR A 156 -6.85 5.40 -14.98
CA TYR A 156 -7.80 4.31 -15.09
C TYR A 156 -7.08 3.02 -15.53
N SER A 157 -7.56 1.88 -15.04
CA SER A 157 -7.12 0.57 -15.51
C SER A 157 -7.39 0.39 -17.02
N PRO A 158 -6.54 -0.33 -17.78
CA PRO A 158 -5.39 -1.12 -17.33
C PRO A 158 -4.07 -0.33 -17.20
N TRP A 159 -3.27 -0.71 -16.21
CA TRP A 159 -1.90 -0.20 -16.03
C TRP A 159 -0.89 -0.94 -16.93
N PRO A 160 0.19 -0.27 -17.37
CA PRO A 160 1.28 -0.93 -18.09
C PRO A 160 1.80 -2.16 -17.33
N ALA A 161 1.92 -3.28 -18.05
CA ALA A 161 2.40 -4.56 -17.50
C ALA A 161 1.69 -5.04 -16.22
N ASN A 162 0.43 -4.63 -15.99
CA ASN A 162 -0.30 -4.90 -14.75
C ASN A 162 0.42 -4.39 -13.48
N GLY A 163 1.19 -3.30 -13.62
CA GLY A 163 2.09 -2.79 -12.59
C GLY A 163 1.38 -2.46 -11.29
N PHE A 164 0.22 -1.80 -11.34
CA PHE A 164 -0.53 -1.43 -10.14
C PHE A 164 -0.94 -2.65 -9.29
N ALA A 165 -1.59 -3.65 -9.89
CA ALA A 165 -1.99 -4.85 -9.17
C ALA A 165 -0.77 -5.62 -8.62
N THR A 166 0.32 -5.70 -9.39
CA THR A 166 1.56 -6.35 -8.96
C THR A 166 2.21 -5.65 -7.75
N LEU A 167 2.22 -4.31 -7.76
CA LEU A 167 2.76 -3.51 -6.66
C LEU A 167 1.87 -3.58 -5.42
N PHE A 168 0.55 -3.60 -5.60
CA PHE A 168 -0.39 -3.81 -4.50
C PHE A 168 -0.19 -5.18 -3.85
N ASP A 169 -0.11 -6.25 -4.65
CA ASP A 169 0.18 -7.61 -4.16
C ASP A 169 1.53 -7.66 -3.43
N THR A 170 2.53 -6.96 -3.94
CA THR A 170 3.85 -6.85 -3.29
C THR A 170 3.73 -6.16 -1.94
N CYS A 171 3.02 -5.03 -1.86
CA CYS A 171 2.78 -4.32 -0.61
C CYS A 171 2.04 -5.20 0.41
N ALA A 172 0.92 -5.82 0.00
CA ALA A 172 0.06 -6.62 0.89
C ALA A 172 0.74 -7.87 1.46
N ASN A 173 1.82 -8.34 0.83
CA ASN A 173 2.58 -9.52 1.24
C ASN A 173 3.98 -9.18 1.80
N LEU A 174 4.29 -7.90 2.00
CA LEU A 174 5.62 -7.48 2.43
C LEU A 174 5.93 -7.81 3.89
N ALA A 175 4.89 -7.78 4.76
CA ALA A 175 5.02 -8.06 6.17
C ALA A 175 4.72 -9.53 6.51
N GLU A 176 5.63 -10.17 7.25
CA GLU A 176 5.43 -11.54 7.74
C GLU A 176 4.39 -11.62 8.88
N THR A 177 4.40 -10.62 9.76
CA THR A 177 3.47 -10.50 10.90
C THR A 177 2.50 -9.35 10.67
N ARG A 178 1.21 -9.59 10.89
CA ARG A 178 0.14 -8.62 10.67
C ARG A 178 -0.91 -8.67 11.77
N ALA A 179 -1.50 -7.52 12.08
CA ALA A 179 -2.61 -7.39 13.01
C ALA A 179 -3.82 -6.79 12.29
N SER A 180 -5.02 -7.23 12.65
CA SER A 180 -6.25 -6.57 12.22
C SER A 180 -6.41 -5.25 12.95
N VAL A 181 -6.68 -4.17 12.22
CA VAL A 181 -6.93 -2.86 12.80
C VAL A 181 -8.30 -2.85 13.47
N LEU A 182 -8.34 -2.40 14.73
CA LEU A 182 -9.55 -2.12 15.48
C LEU A 182 -9.40 -0.74 16.15
N PRO A 183 -10.08 0.30 15.64
CA PRO A 183 -9.86 1.67 16.11
C PRO A 183 -10.45 1.90 17.49
N THR A 184 -9.70 2.59 18.34
CA THR A 184 -10.20 3.05 19.65
C THR A 184 -11.03 4.34 19.55
N GLY A 185 -10.93 5.05 18.43
CA GLY A 185 -11.72 6.24 18.14
C GLY A 185 -11.63 6.68 16.69
N GLY A 186 -12.50 7.61 16.30
CA GLY A 186 -12.52 8.20 14.97
C GLY A 186 -13.57 9.30 14.83
N TRP A 187 -13.47 10.05 13.75
CA TRP A 187 -14.41 11.10 13.40
C TRP A 187 -15.61 10.51 12.68
N MET A 188 -16.78 10.57 13.31
CA MET A 188 -18.03 10.06 12.75
C MET A 188 -18.87 11.17 12.12
N LYS A 189 -19.46 10.89 10.95
CA LYS A 189 -20.56 11.69 10.38
C LYS A 189 -21.75 10.79 10.06
N ALA A 190 -22.92 11.41 9.95
CA ALA A 190 -24.14 10.75 9.49
C ALA A 190 -24.78 11.56 8.35
N TYR A 191 -25.35 10.85 7.38
CA TYR A 191 -26.00 11.39 6.20
C TYR A 191 -27.37 10.75 6.11
N GLU A 192 -28.44 11.52 6.32
CA GLU A 192 -29.79 11.03 6.15
C GLU A 192 -30.02 10.67 4.67
N VAL A 193 -30.56 9.49 4.42
CA VAL A 193 -30.82 8.97 3.07
C VAL A 193 -32.19 8.34 2.99
N GLU A 194 -32.72 8.23 1.78
CA GLU A 194 -33.92 7.45 1.53
C GLU A 194 -33.71 5.98 1.91
N VAL A 195 -34.78 5.37 2.40
CA VAL A 195 -34.74 3.98 2.83
C VAL A 195 -34.58 3.07 1.62
N ASP A 196 -33.48 2.32 1.57
CA ASP A 196 -33.28 1.25 0.60
C ASP A 196 -33.73 -0.08 1.22
N GLN A 197 -34.61 -0.79 0.51
CA GLN A 197 -35.12 -2.09 0.93
C GLN A 197 -34.14 -3.24 0.66
N ASN A 198 -33.16 -3.02 -0.22
CA ASN A 198 -32.14 -4.00 -0.58
C ASN A 198 -30.83 -3.81 0.20
N ALA A 199 -30.65 -2.66 0.86
CA ALA A 199 -29.47 -2.40 1.66
C ALA A 199 -29.41 -3.27 2.92
N LYS A 200 -28.19 -3.63 3.33
CA LYS A 200 -27.97 -4.25 4.65
C LYS A 200 -28.34 -3.23 5.73
N VAL A 201 -29.16 -3.63 6.70
CA VAL A 201 -29.64 -2.74 7.76
C VAL A 201 -28.92 -3.04 9.07
N ILE A 202 -28.32 -2.01 9.66
CA ILE A 202 -27.71 -2.07 10.99
C ILE A 202 -28.50 -1.14 11.93
N PRO A 203 -29.07 -1.62 13.04
CA PRO A 203 -29.76 -0.74 13.99
C PRO A 203 -28.74 0.10 14.77
N TRP A 204 -28.98 1.41 14.89
CA TRP A 204 -28.17 2.26 15.77
C TRP A 204 -28.40 1.85 17.25
N PRO A 205 -27.34 1.69 18.06
CA PRO A 205 -27.51 1.27 19.45
C PRO A 205 -28.29 2.29 20.27
N ARG A 206 -29.35 1.85 20.96
CA ARG A 206 -30.17 2.70 21.86
C ARG A 206 -29.39 3.27 23.05
N THR A 207 -28.24 2.69 23.35
CA THR A 207 -27.32 3.09 24.42
C THR A 207 -26.29 4.12 23.94
N ALA A 208 -26.26 4.47 22.65
CA ALA A 208 -25.37 5.49 22.14
C ALA A 208 -25.70 6.85 22.79
N PRO A 209 -24.69 7.68 23.09
CA PRO A 209 -24.88 8.94 23.80
C PRO A 209 -25.44 10.07 22.92
N PHE A 210 -25.72 9.80 21.64
CA PHE A 210 -26.26 10.74 20.67
C PHE A 210 -27.11 10.02 19.62
N THR A 211 -27.94 10.79 18.92
CA THR A 211 -28.74 10.29 17.80
C THR A 211 -28.06 10.55 16.47
N LEU A 212 -28.33 9.71 15.47
CA LEU A 212 -27.87 9.94 14.11
C LEU A 212 -28.55 11.17 13.49
N ALA A 213 -29.80 11.45 13.87
CA ALA A 213 -30.49 12.66 13.48
C ALA A 213 -29.76 13.93 13.96
N GLU A 214 -29.30 13.97 15.21
CA GLU A 214 -28.49 15.08 15.76
C GLU A 214 -27.21 15.25 14.92
N LEU A 215 -26.46 14.17 14.70
CA LEU A 215 -25.19 14.21 13.98
C LEU A 215 -25.38 14.67 12.52
N ALA A 216 -26.38 14.13 11.81
CA ALA A 216 -26.69 14.50 10.43
C ALA A 216 -27.11 15.97 10.31
N SER A 217 -27.93 16.47 11.26
CA SER A 217 -28.39 17.86 11.26
C SER A 217 -27.26 18.87 11.53
N SER A 218 -26.23 18.46 12.30
CA SER A 218 -25.09 19.33 12.62
C SER A 218 -24.19 19.58 11.40
N GLY A 219 -24.09 18.61 10.49
CA GLY A 219 -23.12 18.59 9.39
C GLY A 219 -21.66 18.51 9.82
N THR A 220 -21.37 18.50 11.12
CA THR A 220 -20.01 18.48 11.68
C THR A 220 -19.62 17.08 12.16
N PRO A 221 -18.42 16.58 11.81
CA PRO A 221 -17.94 15.31 12.35
C PRO A 221 -17.80 15.37 13.87
N ARG A 222 -18.16 14.27 14.54
CA ARG A 222 -18.03 14.08 15.99
C ARG A 222 -16.98 13.03 16.28
N TRP A 223 -16.03 13.34 17.15
CA TRP A 223 -15.12 12.31 17.66
C TRP A 223 -15.90 11.32 18.52
N ILE A 224 -15.79 10.04 18.18
CA ILE A 224 -16.36 8.94 18.95
C ILE A 224 -15.27 7.96 19.34
N GLU A 225 -15.47 7.30 20.48
CA GLU A 225 -14.53 6.32 21.02
C GLU A 225 -15.19 4.94 21.14
N THR A 226 -14.44 3.96 21.64
CA THR A 226 -14.98 2.67 22.06
C THR A 226 -16.15 2.85 23.04
N PRO A 227 -17.26 2.09 22.91
CA PRO A 227 -17.45 0.97 21.98
C PRO A 227 -18.04 1.36 20.61
N TRP A 228 -18.37 2.64 20.37
CA TRP A 228 -19.10 3.06 19.18
C TRP A 228 -18.24 3.10 17.91
N ALA A 229 -16.97 3.49 18.05
CA ALA A 229 -16.00 3.43 16.95
C ALA A 229 -15.84 1.99 16.43
N GLU A 230 -15.62 1.02 17.33
CA GLU A 230 -15.52 -0.41 16.97
C GLU A 230 -16.81 -0.94 16.34
N PHE A 231 -17.96 -0.50 16.84
CA PHE A 231 -19.26 -0.89 16.28
C PHE A 231 -19.39 -0.45 14.82
N ILE A 232 -19.11 0.82 14.50
CA ILE A 232 -19.18 1.32 13.12
C ILE A 232 -18.11 0.66 12.26
N TRP A 233 -16.88 0.54 12.75
CA TRP A 233 -15.79 -0.12 12.04
C TRP A 233 -16.14 -1.55 11.61
N THR A 234 -16.71 -2.32 12.53
CA THR A 234 -17.03 -3.73 12.31
C THR A 234 -18.24 -3.93 11.41
N ASN A 235 -19.26 -3.06 11.52
CA ASN A 235 -20.55 -3.28 10.88
C ASN A 235 -20.79 -2.45 9.62
N VAL A 236 -20.03 -1.37 9.42
CA VAL A 236 -20.21 -0.43 8.30
C VAL A 236 -18.94 -0.36 7.46
N THR A 237 -17.82 0.09 8.03
CA THR A 237 -16.59 0.38 7.26
C THR A 237 -16.02 -0.84 6.54
N ARG A 238 -16.16 -2.04 7.11
CA ARG A 238 -15.60 -3.30 6.56
C ARG A 238 -16.51 -4.04 5.57
N GLU A 239 -17.74 -3.59 5.39
CA GLU A 239 -18.71 -4.28 4.54
C GLU A 239 -18.56 -3.80 3.10
N SER A 240 -18.59 -4.73 2.14
CA SER A 240 -18.70 -4.33 0.74
C SER A 240 -20.17 -4.11 0.38
N GLY A 241 -20.50 -2.94 -0.17
CA GLY A 241 -21.84 -2.60 -0.66
C GLY A 241 -22.63 -1.68 0.28
N SER A 242 -23.89 -1.44 -0.08
CA SER A 242 -24.73 -0.45 0.61
C SER A 242 -25.20 -0.93 1.98
N VAL A 243 -24.64 -0.32 3.03
CA VAL A 243 -25.07 -0.48 4.43
C VAL A 243 -25.81 0.78 4.87
N GLN A 244 -27.05 0.61 5.36
CA GLN A 244 -27.81 1.69 6.00
C GLN A 244 -27.90 1.44 7.50
N VAL A 245 -27.55 2.45 8.29
CA VAL A 245 -27.81 2.46 9.73
C VAL A 245 -29.19 3.05 9.97
N ARG A 246 -30.02 2.36 10.77
CA ARG A 246 -31.39 2.80 11.06
C ARG A 246 -31.58 3.26 12.49
N GLU A 247 -32.26 4.39 12.64
CA GLU A 247 -32.68 4.99 13.90
C GLU A 247 -34.10 5.55 13.73
N GLU A 248 -35.02 5.17 14.62
CA GLU A 248 -36.40 5.69 14.66
C GLU A 248 -37.16 5.71 13.32
N GLY A 249 -36.92 4.71 12.46
CA GLY A 249 -37.58 4.57 11.15
C GLY A 249 -36.93 5.37 10.01
N LYS A 250 -35.87 6.14 10.29
CA LYS A 250 -35.03 6.80 9.31
C LYS A 250 -33.81 5.94 8.95
N ALA A 251 -33.23 6.20 7.78
CA ALA A 251 -32.01 5.55 7.31
C ALA A 251 -30.89 6.57 7.14
N TYR A 252 -29.67 6.12 7.46
CA TYR A 252 -28.46 6.91 7.39
C TYR A 252 -27.35 6.12 6.71
N LEU A 253 -26.57 6.78 5.87
CA LEU A 253 -25.19 6.38 5.66
C LEU A 253 -24.35 7.02 6.76
N VAL A 254 -23.36 6.30 7.26
CA VAL A 254 -22.45 6.83 8.29
C VAL A 254 -21.02 6.62 7.85
N SER A 255 -20.16 7.57 8.19
CA SER A 255 -18.73 7.45 8.00
C SER A 255 -18.00 7.43 9.32
N LEU A 256 -16.86 6.73 9.37
CA LEU A 256 -15.90 6.75 10.45
C LEU A 256 -14.50 6.95 9.88
N GLN A 257 -14.00 8.17 9.99
CA GLN A 257 -12.66 8.56 9.59
C GLN A 257 -11.69 8.28 10.75
N VAL A 258 -10.83 7.28 10.60
CA VAL A 258 -9.84 6.88 11.60
C VAL A 258 -8.48 7.51 11.27
N PRO A 259 -7.92 8.35 12.16
CA PRO A 259 -6.62 8.99 11.91
C PRO A 259 -5.52 7.98 11.59
N GLY A 260 -4.75 8.26 10.54
CA GLY A 260 -3.65 7.41 10.09
C GLY A 260 -4.08 6.11 9.39
N ILE A 261 -5.39 5.87 9.20
CA ILE A 261 -5.94 4.71 8.49
C ILE A 261 -6.80 5.15 7.31
N SER A 262 -7.85 5.95 7.54
CA SER A 262 -8.69 6.48 6.46
C SER A 262 -7.93 7.56 5.67
N ARG A 263 -8.26 7.70 4.39
CA ARG A 263 -7.53 8.54 3.42
C ARG A 263 -7.30 9.97 3.91
N ASP A 264 -8.39 10.62 4.32
CA ASP A 264 -8.47 12.05 4.64
C ASP A 264 -8.93 12.30 6.09
N ALA A 265 -8.65 11.35 6.99
CA ALA A 265 -9.02 11.52 8.39
C ALA A 265 -8.26 12.70 9.03
N PRO A 266 -8.98 13.65 9.67
CA PRO A 266 -8.34 14.65 10.51
C PRO A 266 -7.58 14.00 11.67
N PRO A 267 -6.59 14.68 12.28
CA PRO A 267 -5.94 14.17 13.48
C PRO A 267 -6.96 13.98 14.63
N ALA A 268 -6.63 13.11 15.57
CA ALA A 268 -7.41 12.97 16.80
C ALA A 268 -7.44 14.30 17.58
N PRO A 269 -8.52 14.60 18.33
CA PRO A 269 -8.54 15.74 19.24
C PRO A 269 -7.37 15.69 20.24
N GLU A 270 -6.82 16.85 20.57
CA GLU A 270 -5.89 16.97 21.68
C GLU A 270 -6.62 16.64 23.00
N SER A 271 -6.00 15.78 23.82
CA SER A 271 -6.53 15.33 25.12
C SER A 271 -6.31 16.35 26.23
#